data_AF-A0AAE1P5I3-F1
#
_entry.id   AF-A0AAE1P5I3-F1
#
_cell.length_a   1.000
_cell.length_b   1.000
_cell.length_c   1.000
_cell.angle_alpha   90.00
_cell.angle_beta   90.00
_cell.angle_gamma   90.00
#
_symmetry.space_group_name_H-M   'P 1'
#
loop_
_entity.id
_entity.type
_entity.pdbx_description
1 polymer ?
#
loop_
_entity_poly.entity_id
_entity_poly.type
_entity_poly.pdbx_seq_one_letter_code
_entity_poly.pdbx_strand_id
1 'polypeptide(L)'
;MWEDRLELLKKRNQDVYRAALWLESNANQFTAKIHVESVKQSWVPHITSLVNDISTKFSKFMAGVGYAGEVTLSVPEDPNTFISYGISIKVSFRDHQHLKELTAQY
;
A
#
# COMPACT_ATOMS: atom_id res chain seq x y z
N MET A 1 24.60 30.95 -21.52
CA MET A 1 24.89 30.79 -20.07
C MET A 1 24.56 29.38 -19.55
N TRP A 2 23.37 28.81 -19.80
CA TRP A 2 23.03 27.41 -19.43
C TRP A 2 23.73 26.38 -20.36
N GLU A 3 23.68 26.62 -21.66
CA GLU A 3 24.34 25.78 -22.68
C GLU A 3 25.86 25.71 -22.48
N ASP A 4 26.51 26.85 -22.20
CA ASP A 4 27.95 26.92 -21.90
C ASP A 4 28.34 26.09 -20.67
N ARG A 5 27.45 26.02 -19.66
CA ARG A 5 27.68 25.22 -18.45
C ARG A 5 27.53 23.73 -18.72
N LEU A 6 26.58 23.34 -19.57
CA LEU A 6 26.39 21.94 -19.99
C LEU A 6 27.58 21.43 -20.80
N GLU A 7 28.16 22.25 -21.68
CA GLU A 7 29.37 21.89 -22.42
C GLU A 7 30.59 21.70 -21.51
N LEU A 8 30.76 22.58 -20.51
CA LEU A 8 31.83 22.44 -19.51
C LEU A 8 31.67 21.18 -18.67
N LEU A 9 30.42 20.82 -18.29
CA LEU A 9 30.11 19.59 -17.58
C LEU A 9 30.40 18.36 -18.44
N LYS A 10 29.99 18.36 -19.71
CA LYS A 10 30.28 17.27 -20.67
C LYS A 10 31.77 16.98 -20.78
N LYS A 11 32.60 18.03 -20.72
CA LYS A 11 34.07 17.94 -20.82
C LYS A 11 34.75 17.50 -19.52
N ARG A 12 34.20 17.85 -18.35
CA ARG A 12 34.76 17.51 -17.02
C ARG A 12 34.28 16.17 -16.47
N ASN A 13 33.00 15.83 -16.66
CA ASN A 13 32.41 14.60 -16.14
C ASN A 13 31.17 14.22 -16.94
N GLN A 14 31.30 13.15 -17.71
CA GLN A 14 30.27 12.68 -18.64
C GLN A 14 29.03 12.11 -17.93
N ASP A 15 29.20 11.56 -16.73
CA ASP A 15 28.09 11.00 -15.95
C ASP A 15 27.22 12.11 -15.34
N VAL A 16 27.85 13.17 -14.81
CA VAL A 16 27.12 14.35 -14.31
C VAL A 16 26.36 15.05 -15.42
N TYR A 17 26.95 15.15 -16.61
CA TYR A 17 26.28 15.68 -17.80
C TYR A 17 25.06 14.85 -18.20
N ARG A 18 25.21 13.51 -18.24
CA ARG A 18 24.11 12.58 -18.53
C ARG A 18 23.00 12.66 -17.48
N ALA A 19 23.35 12.77 -16.21
CA ALA A 19 22.38 12.90 -15.12
C ALA A 19 21.60 14.23 -15.21
N ALA A 20 22.26 15.34 -15.53
CA ALA A 20 21.59 16.64 -15.70
C ALA A 20 20.58 16.63 -16.87
N LEU A 21 20.99 16.08 -18.02
CA LEU A 21 20.10 15.91 -19.17
C LEU A 21 18.95 14.96 -18.87
N TRP A 22 19.22 13.88 -18.14
CA TRP A 22 18.18 12.94 -17.71
C TRP A 22 17.18 13.65 -16.79
N LEU A 23 17.63 14.40 -15.79
CA LEU A 23 16.75 15.15 -14.90
C LEU A 23 15.89 16.16 -15.67
N GLU A 24 16.46 16.89 -16.62
CA GLU A 24 15.72 17.84 -17.48
C GLU A 24 14.67 17.12 -18.34
N SER A 25 15.04 16.01 -18.99
CA SER A 25 14.13 15.22 -19.83
C SER A 25 13.06 14.46 -19.03
N ASN A 26 13.28 14.21 -17.74
CA ASN A 26 12.35 13.50 -16.86
C ASN A 26 11.65 14.46 -15.88
N ALA A 27 11.92 15.77 -15.96
CA ALA A 27 11.39 16.77 -15.03
C ALA A 27 9.85 16.74 -15.00
N ASN A 28 9.22 16.47 -16.15
CA ASN A 28 7.78 16.38 -16.30
C ASN A 28 7.18 15.01 -15.94
N GLN A 29 7.99 13.95 -15.85
CA GLN A 29 7.51 12.58 -15.56
C GLN A 29 7.01 12.45 -14.12
N PHE A 30 7.48 13.33 -13.23
CA PHE A 30 7.07 13.36 -11.82
C PHE A 30 6.18 14.56 -11.49
N THR A 31 5.86 15.43 -12.46
CA THR A 31 4.96 16.59 -12.25
C THR A 31 3.49 16.26 -12.45
N ALA A 32 3.16 15.09 -12.98
CA ALA A 32 1.79 14.66 -13.12
C ALA A 32 1.15 14.59 -11.72
N LYS A 33 0.09 15.38 -11.49
CA LYS A 33 -0.73 15.22 -10.29
C LYS A 33 -1.26 13.79 -10.28
N ILE A 34 -0.74 12.96 -9.38
CA ILE A 34 -1.35 11.67 -9.09
C ILE A 34 -2.77 11.97 -8.64
N HIS A 35 -3.76 11.51 -9.41
CA HIS A 35 -5.16 11.64 -9.01
C HIS A 35 -5.44 10.58 -7.94
N VAL A 36 -5.03 10.88 -6.72
CA VAL A 36 -5.13 9.99 -5.54
C VAL A 36 -6.54 9.43 -5.40
N GLU A 37 -7.56 10.23 -5.72
CA GLU A 37 -8.96 9.83 -5.69
C GLU A 37 -9.26 8.67 -6.67
N SER A 38 -8.72 8.70 -7.90
CA SER A 38 -8.94 7.65 -8.89
C SER A 38 -8.28 6.35 -8.48
N VAL A 39 -7.06 6.43 -7.94
CA VAL A 39 -6.35 5.26 -7.41
C VAL A 39 -7.14 4.65 -6.27
N LYS A 40 -7.63 5.47 -5.34
CA LYS A 40 -8.43 5.04 -4.18
C LYS A 40 -9.76 4.41 -4.58
N GLN A 41 -10.48 5.03 -5.53
CA GLN A 41 -11.76 4.52 -6.05
C GLN A 41 -11.63 3.12 -6.66
N SER A 42 -10.49 2.79 -7.25
CA SER A 42 -10.23 1.43 -7.76
C SER A 42 -9.65 0.51 -6.69
N TRP A 43 -8.69 0.98 -5.90
CA TRP A 43 -7.92 0.15 -4.98
C TRP A 43 -8.71 -0.29 -3.75
N VAL A 44 -9.49 0.61 -3.12
CA VAL A 44 -10.23 0.30 -1.88
C VAL A 44 -11.25 -0.83 -2.08
N PRO A 45 -12.08 -0.84 -3.14
CA PRO A 45 -12.99 -1.96 -3.40
C PRO A 45 -12.25 -3.27 -3.66
N HIS A 46 -11.14 -3.23 -4.42
CA HIS A 46 -10.38 -4.43 -4.74
C HIS A 46 -9.76 -5.07 -3.50
N ILE A 47 -9.10 -4.29 -2.64
CA ILE A 47 -8.50 -4.83 -1.42
C ILE A 47 -9.57 -5.30 -0.43
N THR A 48 -10.69 -4.59 -0.32
CA THR A 48 -11.84 -5.03 0.50
C THR A 48 -12.37 -6.39 0.02
N SER A 49 -12.54 -6.58 -1.29
CA SER A 49 -12.98 -7.85 -1.86
C SER A 49 -11.99 -8.97 -1.56
N LEU A 50 -10.69 -8.72 -1.74
CA LEU A 50 -9.65 -9.70 -1.46
C LEU A 50 -9.66 -10.12 0.01
N VAL A 51 -9.82 -9.17 0.93
CA VAL A 51 -9.90 -9.45 2.37
C VAL A 51 -11.15 -10.26 2.70
N ASN A 52 -12.30 -9.96 2.08
CA ASN A 52 -13.53 -10.74 2.28
C ASN A 52 -13.39 -12.19 1.78
N ASP A 53 -12.70 -12.40 0.66
CA ASP A 53 -12.41 -13.74 0.14
C ASP A 53 -11.49 -14.52 1.07
N ILE A 54 -10.47 -13.85 1.62
CA ILE A 54 -9.57 -14.41 2.64
C ILE A 54 -10.37 -14.76 3.91
N SER A 55 -11.21 -13.84 4.39
CA SER A 55 -12.04 -14.02 5.58
C SER A 55 -12.96 -15.23 5.41
N THR A 56 -13.65 -15.35 4.27
CA THR A 56 -14.54 -16.49 3.96
C THR A 56 -13.80 -17.83 4.04
N LYS A 57 -12.58 -17.91 3.49
CA LYS A 57 -11.77 -19.14 3.52
C LYS A 57 -11.27 -19.41 4.95
N PHE A 58 -10.82 -18.38 5.64
CA PHE A 58 -10.32 -18.47 7.01
C PHE A 58 -11.42 -18.90 7.99
N SER A 59 -12.60 -18.29 7.95
CA SER A 59 -13.75 -18.66 8.79
C SER A 59 -14.17 -20.11 8.57
N LYS A 60 -14.20 -20.58 7.31
CA LYS A 60 -14.49 -21.99 6.99
C LYS A 60 -13.47 -22.95 7.59
N PHE A 61 -12.19 -22.61 7.49
CA PHE A 61 -11.12 -23.40 8.11
C PHE A 61 -11.27 -23.45 9.64
N MET A 62 -11.50 -22.31 10.29
CA MET A 62 -11.67 -22.22 11.74
C MET A 62 -12.91 -22.99 12.22
N ALA A 63 -14.01 -22.93 11.47
CA ALA A 63 -15.21 -23.71 11.79
C ALA A 63 -14.91 -25.22 11.80
N GLY A 64 -14.05 -25.71 10.90
CA GLY A 64 -13.62 -27.11 10.84
C GLY A 64 -12.85 -27.59 12.08
N VAL A 65 -12.24 -26.68 12.84
CA VAL A 65 -11.56 -26.98 14.11
C VAL A 65 -12.35 -26.56 15.34
N GLY A 66 -13.63 -26.19 15.17
CA GLY A 66 -14.54 -25.81 16.27
C GLY A 66 -14.34 -24.39 16.80
N TYR A 67 -13.78 -23.50 15.97
CA TYR A 67 -13.51 -22.10 16.31
C TYR A 67 -14.20 -21.15 15.34
N ALA A 68 -14.47 -19.92 15.80
CA ALA A 68 -14.88 -18.84 14.90
C ALA A 68 -13.66 -17.96 14.63
N GLY A 69 -13.50 -17.52 13.38
CA GLY A 69 -12.42 -16.64 12.97
C GLY A 69 -12.88 -15.71 11.87
N GLU A 70 -12.37 -14.48 11.89
CA GLU A 70 -12.67 -13.44 10.91
C GLU A 70 -11.39 -12.67 10.58
N VAL A 71 -11.25 -12.33 9.30
CA VAL A 71 -10.22 -11.40 8.81
C VAL A 71 -10.92 -10.15 8.31
N THR A 72 -10.48 -8.97 8.74
CA THR A 72 -11.04 -7.69 8.35
C THR A 72 -9.97 -6.71 7.88
N LEU A 73 -10.38 -5.77 7.03
CA LEU A 73 -9.53 -4.66 6.58
C LEU A 73 -9.62 -3.54 7.62
N SER A 74 -8.50 -3.20 8.24
CA SER A 74 -8.38 -2.02 9.09
C SER A 74 -8.27 -0.79 8.19
N VAL A 75 -9.31 0.05 8.23
CA VAL A 75 -9.36 1.31 7.48
C VAL A 75 -8.89 2.44 8.41
N PRO A 76 -7.96 3.30 7.98
CA PRO A 76 -7.49 4.43 8.79
C PRO A 76 -8.53 5.54 8.91
N GLU A 77 -8.35 6.40 9.91
CA GLU A 77 -9.20 7.58 10.11
C GLU A 77 -9.10 8.57 8.93
N ASP A 78 -7.88 8.77 8.40
CA ASP A 78 -7.67 9.44 7.12
C ASP A 78 -7.53 8.42 5.98
N PRO A 79 -8.54 8.29 5.10
CA PRO A 79 -8.53 7.33 4.00
C PRO A 79 -7.48 7.62 2.91
N ASN A 80 -6.81 8.78 2.95
CA ASN A 80 -5.72 9.10 2.02
C ASN A 80 -4.35 8.65 2.52
N THR A 81 -4.26 8.19 3.77
CA THR A 81 -3.04 7.62 4.34
C THR A 81 -2.96 6.12 4.01
N PHE A 82 -2.64 5.78 2.76
CA PHE A 82 -2.61 4.39 2.24
C PHE A 82 -1.74 3.44 3.07
N ILE A 83 -0.64 3.95 3.66
CA ILE A 83 0.27 3.16 4.49
C ILE A 83 -0.36 2.69 5.81
N SER A 84 -1.44 3.34 6.26
CA SER A 84 -2.12 3.02 7.52
C SER A 84 -3.22 1.96 7.37
N TYR A 85 -3.51 1.49 6.15
CA TYR A 85 -4.38 0.34 5.97
C TYR A 85 -3.69 -0.92 6.50
N GLY A 86 -4.44 -1.76 7.20
CA GLY A 86 -3.92 -2.98 7.81
C GLY A 86 -4.88 -4.15 7.70
N ILE A 87 -4.42 -5.33 8.12
CA ILE A 87 -5.26 -6.52 8.27
C ILE A 87 -5.43 -6.79 9.77
N SER A 88 -6.68 -6.92 10.22
CA SER A 88 -7.00 -7.37 11.57
C SER A 88 -7.53 -8.80 11.50
N ILE A 89 -7.05 -9.65 12.40
CA ILE A 89 -7.48 -11.05 12.52
C ILE A 89 -8.08 -11.23 13.90
N LYS A 90 -9.33 -11.69 13.95
CA LYS A 90 -10.08 -11.94 15.18
C LYS A 90 -10.50 -13.40 15.24
N VAL A 91 -10.36 -14.01 16.41
CA VAL A 91 -10.75 -15.41 16.64
C VAL A 91 -11.47 -15.55 17.97
N SER A 92 -12.46 -16.45 18.02
CA SER A 92 -13.17 -16.82 19.23
C SER A 92 -12.97 -18.31 19.49
N PHE A 93 -12.63 -18.61 20.75
CA PHE A 93 -12.43 -19.96 21.24
C PHE A 93 -13.71 -20.45 21.93
N ARG A 94 -14.54 -21.23 21.21
CA ARG A 94 -15.78 -21.91 21.66
C ARG A 94 -17.00 -20.99 21.88
N ASP A 95 -18.19 -21.60 21.89
CA ASP A 95 -19.55 -21.02 21.80
C ASP A 95 -19.92 -19.86 22.75
N HIS A 96 -19.06 -19.47 23.71
CA HIS A 96 -19.40 -18.51 24.75
C HIS A 96 -18.35 -17.41 24.99
N GLN A 97 -17.43 -17.16 24.05
CA GLN A 97 -16.49 -16.02 24.15
C GLN A 97 -16.56 -15.07 22.94
N HIS A 98 -16.47 -13.76 23.21
CA HIS A 98 -16.39 -12.74 22.17
C HIS A 98 -15.11 -12.88 21.34
N LEU A 99 -15.17 -12.54 20.05
CA LEU A 99 -14.03 -12.49 19.14
C LEU A 99 -12.89 -11.65 19.74
N LYS A 100 -11.73 -12.28 19.98
CA LYS A 100 -10.53 -11.61 20.48
C LYS A 100 -9.58 -11.38 19.30
N GLU A 101 -9.08 -10.16 19.19
CA GLU A 101 -8.04 -9.83 18.22
C GLU A 101 -6.74 -10.55 18.56
N LEU A 102 -6.11 -11.16 17.56
CA LEU A 102 -4.77 -11.74 17.70
C LEU A 102 -3.76 -10.61 17.67
N THR A 103 -3.47 -10.06 18.84
CA THR A 103 -2.30 -9.21 19.02
C THR A 103 -1.07 -10.09 19.24
N ALA A 104 0.05 -9.73 18.62
CA ALA A 104 1.35 -10.33 18.94
C ALA A 104 1.83 -9.79 20.30
N GLN A 105 1.14 -10.13 21.39
CA GLN A 105 1.55 -9.80 22.75
C GLN A 105 1.93 -11.10 23.45
N TYR A 106 3.23 -11.23 23.71
CA TYR A 106 3.84 -12.27 24.54
C TYR A 106 3.60 -11.97 26.02
#